data_AF-H2ZZF3-F1
#
_entry.id   AF-H2ZZF3-F1
#
_cell.length_a   1.000
_cell.length_b   1.000
_cell.length_c   1.000
_cell.angle_alpha   90.00
_cell.angle_beta   90.00
_cell.angle_gamma   90.00
#
_symmetry.space_group_name_H-M   'P 1'
#
loop_
_entity.id
_entity.type
_entity.pdbx_description
1 polymer ?
#
loop_
_entity_poly.entity_id
_entity_poly.type
_entity_poly.pdbx_seq_one_letter_code
_entity_poly.pdbx_strand_id
1 'polypeptide(L)'
;MDSTLESLQQIVTEILPHRDPALVFKDLNVVGMLQEFWERKQKRSPVIQSEGLVAYESVPSPGPPFVCYVTLPGGSCFGNFKCCSSTAEARRDAAKVALMNSVFNELPCRRITKEFIVKTVQEAVLSTSGSISDADNPGTSIGAYHYMLKSNMGKTMLEFQEVMTVFQLLHWNGSLKSLREKKCSRQEVIACYSQNSLDAHMRSHMALDWIMKEQEIPGTISQELQVVHKELEEARKAGRELRFYKEKKEILSLALSHTHNDCVGALERDKKVSLKFLACYS
;
A
#
# COMPACT_ATOMS: atom_id res chain seq x y z
N MET A 1 -16.99 -21.47 1.29
CA MET A 1 -15.60 -21.26 1.74
C MET A 1 -14.74 -22.51 1.50
N ASP A 2 -15.31 -23.72 1.55
CA ASP A 2 -14.57 -24.96 1.30
C ASP A 2 -14.07 -25.13 -0.15
N SER A 3 -14.85 -24.72 -1.17
CA SER A 3 -14.41 -24.85 -2.58
C SER A 3 -13.18 -24.01 -2.93
N THR A 4 -12.95 -22.92 -2.18
CA THR A 4 -11.81 -22.03 -2.36
C THR A 4 -10.53 -22.68 -1.81
N LEU A 5 -10.67 -23.41 -0.69
CA LEU A 5 -9.58 -24.16 -0.06
C LEU A 5 -9.17 -25.37 -0.91
N GLU A 6 -10.14 -26.07 -1.51
CA GLU A 6 -9.88 -27.17 -2.45
C GLU A 6 -9.14 -26.69 -3.71
N SER A 7 -9.59 -25.57 -4.28
CA SER A 7 -8.94 -24.94 -5.44
C SER A 7 -7.50 -24.51 -5.11
N LEU A 8 -7.28 -24.03 -3.89
CA LEU A 8 -5.96 -23.69 -3.35
C LEU A 8 -5.07 -24.91 -3.18
N GLN A 9 -5.60 -26.00 -2.64
CA GLN A 9 -4.87 -27.25 -2.49
C GLN A 9 -4.45 -27.80 -3.84
N GLN A 10 -5.31 -27.71 -4.85
CA GLN A 10 -4.99 -28.13 -6.21
C GLN A 10 -3.88 -27.29 -6.85
N ILE A 11 -3.95 -25.95 -6.71
CA ILE A 11 -2.89 -25.03 -7.19
C ILE A 11 -1.58 -25.25 -6.44
N VAL A 12 -1.62 -25.47 -5.13
CA VAL A 12 -0.43 -25.78 -4.32
C VAL A 12 0.16 -27.12 -4.72
N THR A 13 -0.65 -28.11 -5.08
CA THR A 13 -0.20 -29.42 -5.57
C THR A 13 0.46 -29.31 -6.94
N GLU A 14 -0.06 -28.49 -7.84
CA GLU A 14 0.56 -28.24 -9.15
C GLU A 14 1.90 -27.51 -9.04
N ILE A 15 2.04 -26.60 -8.07
CA ILE A 15 3.24 -25.78 -7.88
C ILE A 15 4.29 -26.45 -6.97
N LEU A 16 3.86 -27.35 -6.08
CA LEU A 16 4.69 -28.11 -5.13
C LEU A 16 4.27 -29.60 -5.10
N PRO A 17 4.57 -30.36 -6.16
CA PRO A 17 4.02 -31.70 -6.42
C PRO A 17 4.46 -32.83 -5.45
N HIS A 18 5.20 -32.51 -4.39
CA HIS A 18 5.79 -33.50 -3.48
C HIS A 18 5.30 -33.39 -2.03
N ARG A 19 4.17 -32.71 -1.74
CA ARG A 19 3.65 -32.62 -0.37
C ARG A 19 2.13 -32.76 -0.28
N ASP A 20 1.67 -33.51 0.73
CA ASP A 20 0.25 -33.77 1.03
C ASP A 20 -0.48 -32.48 1.44
N PRO A 21 -1.52 -32.04 0.69
CA PRO A 21 -2.25 -30.79 0.92
C PRO A 21 -2.94 -30.65 2.29
N ALA A 22 -3.24 -31.75 2.98
CA ALA A 22 -3.91 -31.74 4.29
C ALA A 22 -2.91 -31.58 5.45
N LEU A 23 -1.72 -32.17 5.33
CA LEU A 23 -0.57 -31.92 6.20
C LEU A 23 0.11 -30.57 5.90
N VAL A 24 -0.18 -29.98 4.73
CA VAL A 24 0.54 -28.80 4.24
C VAL A 24 0.28 -27.53 5.05
N PHE A 25 -0.84 -27.36 5.75
CA PHE A 25 -1.16 -26.08 6.40
C PHE A 25 -0.98 -26.04 7.93
N LYS A 26 -0.78 -27.20 8.56
CA LYS A 26 -0.46 -27.31 10.00
C LYS A 26 1.04 -27.39 10.27
N ASP A 27 1.81 -28.07 9.39
CA ASP A 27 3.25 -28.29 9.58
C ASP A 27 4.16 -27.54 8.58
N LEU A 28 3.62 -26.77 7.61
CA LEU A 28 4.50 -25.95 6.77
C LEU A 28 4.98 -24.70 7.49
N ASN A 29 6.29 -24.53 7.37
CA ASN A 29 6.98 -23.26 7.51
C ASN A 29 6.55 -22.31 6.37
N VAL A 30 5.32 -21.79 6.44
CA VAL A 30 4.75 -20.85 5.46
C VAL A 30 5.63 -19.59 5.31
N VAL A 31 6.26 -19.17 6.39
CA VAL A 31 7.26 -18.09 6.39
C VAL A 31 8.42 -18.45 5.45
N GLY A 32 8.98 -19.65 5.58
CA GLY A 32 10.03 -20.16 4.69
C GLY A 32 9.56 -20.33 3.24
N MET A 33 8.36 -20.84 2.99
CA MET A 33 7.83 -20.96 1.62
C MET A 33 7.69 -19.62 0.92
N LEU A 34 7.17 -18.60 1.62
CA LEU A 34 7.00 -17.27 1.08
C LEU A 34 8.35 -16.66 0.72
N GLN A 35 9.33 -16.83 1.60
CA GLN A 35 10.70 -16.42 1.40
C GLN A 35 11.30 -17.09 0.14
N GLU A 36 11.24 -18.42 0.06
CA GLU A 36 11.74 -19.18 -1.09
C GLU A 36 11.04 -18.83 -2.41
N PHE A 37 9.74 -18.53 -2.37
CA PHE A 37 8.98 -18.13 -3.55
C PHE A 37 9.54 -16.82 -4.13
N TRP A 38 9.70 -15.79 -3.28
CA TRP A 38 10.18 -14.48 -3.73
C TRP A 38 11.67 -14.49 -4.10
N GLU A 39 12.49 -15.29 -3.42
CA GLU A 39 13.89 -15.50 -3.82
C GLU A 39 14.02 -16.16 -5.19
N ARG A 40 13.21 -17.18 -5.48
CA ARG A 40 13.17 -17.81 -6.81
C ARG A 40 12.69 -16.84 -7.87
N LYS A 41 11.70 -16.00 -7.55
CA LYS A 41 11.17 -14.99 -8.47
C LYS A 41 12.21 -13.93 -8.82
N GLN A 42 12.97 -13.42 -7.84
CA GLN A 42 14.08 -12.48 -8.08
C GLN A 42 15.16 -13.08 -8.99
N LYS A 43 15.54 -14.35 -8.78
CA LYS A 43 16.53 -15.04 -9.64
C LYS A 43 16.09 -15.18 -11.10
N ARG A 44 14.78 -15.27 -11.36
CA ARG A 44 14.22 -15.44 -12.71
C ARG A 44 14.01 -14.11 -13.45
N SER A 45 13.93 -12.99 -12.74
CA SER A 45 13.64 -11.69 -13.33
C SER A 45 14.50 -10.58 -12.68
N PRO A 46 15.69 -10.29 -13.21
CA PRO A 46 16.63 -9.32 -12.62
C PRO A 46 16.18 -7.86 -12.77
N VAL A 47 15.00 -7.59 -13.34
CA VAL A 47 14.41 -6.24 -13.48
C VAL A 47 13.84 -5.73 -12.15
N ILE A 48 13.62 -6.61 -11.16
CA ILE A 48 13.26 -6.22 -9.79
C ILE A 48 14.55 -5.77 -9.05
N GLN A 49 15.18 -4.72 -9.55
CA GLN A 49 16.25 -4.00 -8.87
C GLN A 49 15.64 -2.82 -8.12
N SER A 50 14.93 -3.11 -7.04
CA SER A 50 14.96 -2.26 -5.85
C SER A 50 14.19 -2.92 -4.71
N GLU A 51 14.87 -3.02 -3.58
CA GLU A 51 14.32 -3.18 -2.22
C GLU A 51 13.69 -4.53 -1.85
N GLY A 52 14.57 -5.44 -1.41
CA GLY A 52 14.32 -6.21 -0.20
C GLY A 52 13.85 -7.66 -0.39
N LEU A 53 14.24 -8.47 0.60
CA LEU A 53 13.59 -9.74 0.92
C LEU A 53 12.20 -9.42 1.53
N VAL A 54 11.36 -10.44 1.67
CA VAL A 54 10.04 -10.28 2.33
C VAL A 54 10.24 -9.73 3.74
N ALA A 55 9.66 -8.56 4.01
CA ALA A 55 9.82 -7.86 5.28
C ALA A 55 8.67 -8.17 6.23
N TYR A 56 8.99 -8.35 7.52
CA TYR A 56 8.02 -8.62 8.58
C TYR A 56 8.07 -7.52 9.63
N GLU A 57 6.92 -6.94 9.95
CA GLU A 57 6.76 -5.93 11.00
C GLU A 57 5.80 -6.46 12.06
N SER A 58 6.24 -6.61 13.30
CA SER A 58 5.36 -6.99 14.42
C SER A 58 5.04 -5.75 15.25
N VAL A 59 3.75 -5.50 15.48
CA VAL A 59 3.30 -4.37 16.31
C VAL A 59 3.58 -4.71 17.78
N PRO A 60 4.32 -3.87 18.52
CA PRO A 60 4.52 -4.05 19.94
C PRO A 60 3.19 -4.04 20.68
N SER A 61 2.91 -5.07 21.48
CA SER A 61 1.70 -5.16 22.28
C SER A 61 2.00 -5.89 23.61
N PRO A 62 1.47 -5.41 24.75
CA PRO A 62 1.63 -6.09 26.05
C PRO A 62 0.81 -7.39 26.15
N GLY A 63 -0.11 -7.64 25.23
CA GLY A 63 -0.95 -8.83 25.19
C GLY A 63 -1.71 -9.00 23.87
N PRO A 64 -2.49 -10.09 23.71
CA PRO A 64 -3.27 -10.30 22.51
C PRO A 64 -4.39 -9.24 22.34
N PRO A 65 -4.83 -8.95 21.10
CA PRO A 65 -4.42 -9.60 19.85
C PRO A 65 -3.06 -9.11 19.33
N PHE A 66 -2.18 -10.04 18.96
CA PHE A 66 -0.92 -9.69 18.31
C PHE A 66 -1.13 -9.42 16.81
N VAL A 67 -0.42 -8.41 16.30
CA VAL A 67 -0.50 -7.99 14.89
C VAL A 67 0.88 -8.08 14.24
N CYS A 68 0.92 -8.66 13.04
CA CYS A 68 2.08 -8.70 12.18
C CYS A 68 1.68 -8.33 10.75
N TYR A 69 2.49 -7.48 10.13
CA TYR A 69 2.42 -7.12 8.72
C TYR A 69 3.57 -7.75 7.95
N VAL A 70 3.31 -8.03 6.67
CA VAL A 70 4.25 -8.59 5.71
C VAL A 70 4.24 -7.72 4.47
N THR A 71 5.39 -7.15 4.14
CA THR A 71 5.59 -6.38 2.92
C THR A 71 6.38 -7.21 1.91
N LEU A 72 5.80 -7.38 0.74
CA LEU A 72 6.38 -8.12 -0.38
C LEU A 72 7.28 -7.20 -1.22
N PRO A 73 8.25 -7.77 -1.96
CA PRO A 73 8.97 -7.04 -2.99
C PRO A 73 7.98 -6.40 -3.98
N GLY A 74 8.17 -5.11 -4.28
CA GLY A 74 7.22 -4.32 -5.06
C GLY A 74 6.14 -3.61 -4.25
N GLY A 75 6.16 -3.70 -2.92
CA GLY A 75 5.42 -2.82 -2.02
C GLY A 75 4.15 -3.41 -1.40
N SER A 76 3.51 -4.40 -2.02
CA SER A 76 2.25 -4.97 -1.51
C SER A 76 2.38 -5.43 -0.05
N CYS A 77 1.40 -5.09 0.78
CA CYS A 77 1.42 -5.32 2.21
C CYS A 77 0.19 -6.10 2.65
N PHE A 78 0.40 -7.09 3.51
CA PHE A 78 -0.65 -7.95 4.08
C PHE A 78 -0.46 -8.06 5.59
N GLY A 79 -1.50 -8.42 6.32
CA GLY A 79 -1.43 -8.62 7.77
C GLY A 79 -2.18 -9.87 8.19
N ASN A 80 -1.95 -10.31 9.42
CA ASN A 80 -2.80 -11.34 10.02
C ASN A 80 -4.23 -10.80 10.11
N PHE A 81 -5.21 -11.56 9.66
CA PHE A 81 -6.62 -11.16 9.72
C PHE A 81 -7.32 -11.78 10.93
N LYS A 82 -6.74 -12.83 11.52
CA LYS A 82 -7.25 -13.50 12.71
C LYS A 82 -6.80 -12.81 14.00
N CYS A 83 -7.56 -13.04 15.07
CA CYS A 83 -7.17 -12.72 16.44
C CYS A 83 -6.11 -13.72 16.89
N CYS A 84 -4.84 -13.31 16.93
CA CYS A 84 -3.71 -14.19 17.25
C CYS A 84 -3.27 -14.02 18.70
N SER A 85 -2.96 -15.14 19.35
CA SER A 85 -2.56 -15.24 20.77
C SER A 85 -1.06 -15.09 21.01
N SER A 86 -0.25 -15.10 19.94
CA SER A 86 1.20 -14.86 20.00
C SER A 86 1.71 -14.12 18.76
N THR A 87 2.87 -13.46 18.87
CA THR A 87 3.57 -12.81 17.75
C THR A 87 3.94 -13.81 16.65
N ALA A 88 4.35 -15.02 17.02
CA ALA A 88 4.66 -16.09 16.08
C ALA A 88 3.43 -16.56 15.29
N GLU A 89 2.27 -16.64 15.95
CA GLU A 89 1.02 -16.97 15.28
C GLU A 89 0.59 -15.86 14.30
N ALA A 90 0.65 -14.60 14.73
CA ALA A 90 0.37 -13.45 13.87
C ALA A 90 1.28 -13.43 12.64
N ARG A 91 2.59 -13.66 12.83
CA ARG A 91 3.56 -13.74 11.74
C ARG A 91 3.22 -14.85 10.73
N ARG A 92 2.85 -16.04 11.21
CA ARG A 92 2.45 -17.16 10.34
C ARG A 92 1.15 -16.87 9.59
N ASP A 93 0.17 -16.28 10.24
CA ASP A 93 -1.11 -15.93 9.61
C ASP A 93 -0.94 -14.86 8.53
N ALA A 94 -0.15 -13.82 8.80
CA ALA A 94 0.19 -12.80 7.81
C ALA A 94 0.96 -13.38 6.61
N ALA A 95 1.93 -14.28 6.87
CA ALA A 95 2.67 -14.98 5.82
C ALA A 95 1.76 -15.86 4.94
N LYS A 96 0.73 -16.48 5.52
CA LYS A 96 -0.26 -17.28 4.76
C LYS A 96 -0.99 -16.40 3.75
N VAL A 97 -1.54 -15.26 4.19
CA VAL A 97 -2.24 -14.32 3.30
C VAL A 97 -1.31 -13.83 2.19
N ALA A 98 -0.09 -13.44 2.55
CA ALA A 98 0.90 -12.94 1.60
C ALA A 98 1.32 -14.02 0.58
N LEU A 99 1.53 -15.28 1.00
CA LEU A 99 1.87 -16.40 0.11
C LEU A 99 0.73 -16.71 -0.86
N MET A 100 -0.50 -16.76 -0.37
CA MET A 100 -1.67 -16.99 -1.22
C MET A 100 -1.75 -15.91 -2.31
N ASN A 101 -1.65 -14.63 -1.92
CA ASN A 101 -1.66 -13.53 -2.89
C ASN A 101 -0.47 -13.59 -3.86
N SER A 102 0.72 -13.97 -3.39
CA SER A 102 1.91 -14.11 -4.23
C SER A 102 1.72 -15.18 -5.31
N VAL A 103 1.24 -16.37 -4.91
CA VAL A 103 1.04 -17.50 -5.82
C VAL A 103 -0.12 -17.23 -6.79
N PHE A 104 -1.25 -16.72 -6.30
CA PHE A 104 -2.40 -16.45 -7.16
C PHE A 104 -2.09 -15.44 -8.26
N ASN A 105 -1.27 -14.43 -7.97
CA ASN A 105 -0.95 -13.38 -8.95
C ASN A 105 -0.01 -13.82 -10.08
N GLU A 106 0.61 -15.00 -9.98
CA GLU A 106 1.39 -15.57 -11.09
C GLU A 106 0.50 -16.25 -12.15
N LEU A 107 -0.76 -16.54 -11.82
CA LEU A 107 -1.66 -17.20 -12.75
C LEU A 107 -1.93 -16.31 -13.98
N PRO A 108 -1.96 -16.86 -15.21
CA PRO A 108 -2.23 -16.08 -16.41
C PRO A 108 -3.55 -15.29 -16.36
N CYS A 109 -4.56 -15.82 -15.68
CA CYS A 109 -5.86 -15.17 -15.47
C CYS A 109 -5.82 -13.94 -14.54
N ARG A 110 -4.69 -13.69 -13.88
CA ARG A 110 -4.45 -12.51 -13.02
C ARG A 110 -3.58 -11.44 -13.68
N ARG A 111 -3.30 -11.59 -14.98
CA ARG A 111 -2.67 -10.56 -15.79
C ARG A 111 -3.71 -9.62 -16.40
N ILE A 112 -3.31 -8.39 -16.67
CA ILE A 112 -4.14 -7.41 -17.37
C ILE A 112 -4.20 -7.80 -18.86
N THR A 113 -5.32 -8.38 -19.28
CA THR A 113 -5.59 -8.75 -20.68
C THR A 113 -6.52 -7.75 -21.36
N LYS A 114 -6.63 -7.81 -22.69
CA LYS A 114 -7.57 -6.94 -23.43
C LYS A 114 -9.01 -7.14 -22.97
N GLU A 115 -9.40 -8.38 -22.71
CA GLU A 115 -10.73 -8.77 -22.24
C GLU A 115 -11.00 -8.22 -20.85
N PHE A 116 -10.00 -8.29 -19.96
CA PHE A 116 -10.06 -7.69 -18.63
C PHE A 116 -10.29 -6.17 -18.72
N ILE A 117 -9.53 -5.48 -19.58
CA ILE A 117 -9.65 -4.02 -19.76
C ILE A 117 -11.06 -3.66 -20.22
N VAL A 118 -11.59 -4.33 -21.25
CA VAL A 118 -12.94 -4.05 -21.76
C VAL A 118 -13.98 -4.23 -20.66
N LYS A 119 -13.94 -5.35 -19.95
CA LYS A 119 -14.89 -5.67 -18.88
C LYS A 119 -14.84 -4.63 -17.75
N THR A 120 -13.65 -4.33 -17.25
CA THR A 120 -13.50 -3.45 -16.09
C THR A 120 -13.75 -1.98 -16.43
N VAL A 121 -13.48 -1.54 -17.66
CA VAL A 121 -13.90 -0.20 -18.12
C VAL A 121 -15.43 -0.11 -18.23
N GLN A 122 -16.10 -1.15 -18.72
CA GLN A 122 -17.57 -1.20 -18.74
C GLN A 122 -18.16 -1.14 -17.33
N GLU A 123 -17.61 -1.91 -16.39
CA GLU A 123 -18.01 -1.86 -14.97
C GLU A 123 -17.81 -0.46 -14.37
N ALA A 124 -16.70 0.21 -14.68
CA ALA A 124 -16.43 1.57 -14.23
C ALA A 124 -17.48 2.56 -14.78
N VAL A 125 -17.78 2.50 -16.09
CA VAL A 125 -18.82 3.32 -16.74
C VAL A 125 -20.17 3.17 -16.05
N LEU A 126 -20.57 1.93 -15.77
CA LEU A 126 -21.82 1.62 -15.07
C LEU A 126 -21.84 2.17 -13.64
N SER A 127 -20.70 2.11 -12.93
CA SER A 127 -20.59 2.58 -11.54
C SER A 127 -20.61 4.10 -11.39
N THR A 128 -20.14 4.85 -12.40
CA THR A 128 -20.05 6.32 -12.36
C THR A 128 -21.15 7.02 -13.14
N SER A 129 -22.17 6.29 -13.64
CA SER A 129 -23.20 6.83 -14.55
C SER A 129 -22.60 7.56 -15.77
N GLY A 130 -21.44 7.10 -16.25
CA GLY A 130 -20.73 7.70 -17.39
C GLY A 130 -21.21 7.15 -18.73
N SER A 131 -20.63 7.64 -19.82
CA SER A 131 -20.83 7.07 -21.16
C SER A 131 -19.63 6.22 -21.57
N ILE A 132 -19.87 5.16 -22.36
CA ILE A 132 -18.77 4.37 -22.94
C ILE A 132 -17.84 5.24 -23.80
N SER A 133 -18.36 6.32 -24.41
CA SER A 133 -17.58 7.29 -25.17
C SER A 133 -16.52 8.02 -24.34
N ASP A 134 -16.70 8.08 -23.02
CA ASP A 134 -15.74 8.71 -22.12
C ASP A 134 -14.43 7.92 -22.07
N ALA A 135 -14.46 6.61 -22.35
CA ALA A 135 -13.28 5.75 -22.36
C ALA A 135 -12.29 6.09 -23.48
N ASP A 136 -12.76 6.73 -24.57
CA ASP A 136 -11.92 7.15 -25.69
C ASP A 136 -11.37 8.57 -25.52
N ASN A 137 -11.84 9.30 -24.50
CA ASN A 137 -11.35 10.63 -24.16
C ASN A 137 -10.44 10.57 -22.92
N PRO A 138 -9.10 10.69 -23.07
CA PRO A 138 -8.16 10.68 -21.95
C PRO A 138 -8.38 11.82 -20.94
N GLY A 139 -9.11 12.86 -21.34
CA GLY A 139 -9.55 13.98 -20.53
C GLY A 139 -10.77 13.69 -19.65
N THR A 140 -11.24 12.43 -19.56
CA THR A 140 -12.23 11.96 -18.56
C THR A 140 -11.58 11.05 -17.52
N SER A 141 -12.26 10.76 -16.40
CA SER A 141 -11.77 9.80 -15.40
C SER A 141 -11.73 8.37 -15.97
N ILE A 142 -12.74 8.01 -16.76
CA ILE A 142 -12.87 6.69 -17.40
C ILE A 142 -11.77 6.50 -18.46
N GLY A 143 -11.52 7.51 -19.30
CA GLY A 143 -10.45 7.44 -20.31
C GLY A 143 -9.05 7.43 -19.70
N ALA A 144 -8.83 8.15 -18.61
CA ALA A 144 -7.58 8.06 -17.85
C ALA A 144 -7.36 6.66 -17.25
N TYR A 145 -8.41 6.05 -16.69
CA TYR A 145 -8.36 4.69 -16.17
C TYR A 145 -8.10 3.65 -17.28
N HIS A 146 -8.79 3.80 -18.42
CA HIS A 146 -8.57 2.98 -19.61
C HIS A 146 -7.13 3.09 -20.15
N TYR A 147 -6.59 4.30 -20.22
CA TYR A 147 -5.20 4.54 -20.62
C TYR A 147 -4.20 3.88 -19.67
N MET A 148 -4.44 3.97 -18.35
CA MET A 148 -3.59 3.36 -17.33
C MET A 148 -3.59 1.84 -17.43
N LEU A 149 -4.76 1.23 -17.63
CA LEU A 149 -4.90 -0.21 -17.85
C LEU A 149 -4.18 -0.67 -19.12
N LYS A 150 -4.35 0.05 -20.25
CA LYS A 150 -3.66 -0.25 -21.51
C LYS A 150 -2.14 -0.18 -21.37
N SER A 151 -1.63 0.79 -20.62
CA SER A 151 -0.19 0.97 -20.39
C SER A 151 0.44 -0.10 -19.49
N ASN A 152 -0.40 -0.90 -18.80
CA ASN A 152 0.03 -1.99 -17.92
C ASN A 152 -0.43 -3.37 -18.43
N MET A 153 -0.77 -3.48 -19.72
CA MET A 153 -1.17 -4.75 -20.33
C MET A 153 -0.06 -5.80 -20.16
N GLY A 154 -0.45 -7.02 -19.78
CA GLY A 154 0.46 -8.13 -19.51
C GLY A 154 1.08 -8.12 -18.11
N LYS A 155 1.04 -7.01 -17.36
CA LYS A 155 1.45 -6.97 -15.95
C LYS A 155 0.47 -7.73 -15.06
N THR A 156 0.96 -8.19 -13.92
CA THR A 156 0.16 -8.79 -12.85
C THR A 156 -0.65 -7.73 -12.11
N MET A 157 -1.72 -8.14 -11.43
CA MET A 157 -2.52 -7.23 -10.61
C MET A 157 -1.70 -6.57 -9.49
N LEU A 158 -0.73 -7.27 -8.88
CA LEU A 158 0.15 -6.68 -7.85
C LEU A 158 1.00 -5.54 -8.41
N GLU A 159 1.59 -5.70 -9.60
CA GLU A 159 2.37 -4.65 -10.25
C GLU A 159 1.51 -3.43 -10.59
N PHE A 160 0.26 -3.66 -11.01
CA PHE A 160 -0.69 -2.58 -11.26
C PHE A 160 -1.18 -1.90 -9.98
N GLN A 161 -1.30 -2.64 -8.88
CA GLN A 161 -1.72 -2.12 -7.58
C GLN A 161 -0.76 -1.08 -7.00
N GLU A 162 0.55 -1.19 -7.24
CA GLU A 162 1.51 -0.16 -6.80
C GLU A 162 1.20 1.18 -7.47
N VAL A 163 1.00 1.17 -8.80
CA VAL A 163 0.60 2.37 -9.56
C VAL A 163 -0.71 2.93 -9.04
N MET A 164 -1.72 2.07 -8.83
CA MET A 164 -3.00 2.50 -8.26
C MET A 164 -2.86 3.14 -6.88
N THR A 165 -1.99 2.59 -6.03
CA THR A 165 -1.74 3.12 -4.69
C THR A 165 -1.15 4.53 -4.75
N VAL A 166 -0.19 4.78 -5.65
CA VAL A 166 0.34 6.13 -5.90
C VAL A 166 -0.78 7.11 -6.23
N PHE A 167 -1.66 6.76 -7.18
CA PHE A 167 -2.76 7.64 -7.57
C PHE A 167 -3.78 7.86 -6.46
N GLN A 168 -4.07 6.84 -5.65
CA GLN A 168 -4.94 6.96 -4.49
C GLN A 168 -4.34 7.91 -3.43
N LEU A 169 -3.03 7.84 -3.19
CA LEU A 169 -2.34 8.73 -2.26
C LEU A 169 -2.30 10.18 -2.78
N LEU A 170 -1.98 10.39 -4.06
CA LEU A 170 -2.02 11.71 -4.71
C LEU A 170 -3.43 12.32 -4.70
N HIS A 171 -4.47 11.48 -4.80
CA HIS A 171 -5.84 11.94 -4.65
C HIS A 171 -6.13 12.35 -3.21
N TRP A 172 -5.81 11.48 -2.26
CA TRP A 172 -6.08 11.66 -0.84
C TRP A 172 -5.36 12.88 -0.24
N ASN A 173 -4.07 13.07 -0.54
CA ASN A 173 -3.33 14.23 -0.04
C ASN A 173 -3.67 15.53 -0.79
N GLY A 174 -4.39 15.44 -1.92
CA GLY A 174 -4.84 16.59 -2.71
C GLY A 174 -3.87 17.03 -3.82
N SER A 175 -2.72 16.37 -4.01
CA SER A 175 -1.79 16.71 -5.10
C SER A 175 -2.44 16.63 -6.48
N LEU A 176 -3.35 15.68 -6.73
CA LEU A 176 -4.09 15.62 -8.01
C LEU A 176 -4.96 16.85 -8.25
N LYS A 177 -5.54 17.44 -7.19
CA LYS A 177 -6.31 18.69 -7.30
C LYS A 177 -5.37 19.85 -7.67
N SER A 178 -4.22 19.96 -7.01
CA SER A 178 -3.23 21.00 -7.31
C SER A 178 -2.67 20.89 -8.74
N LEU A 179 -2.37 19.67 -9.20
CA LEU A 179 -1.90 19.43 -10.57
C LEU A 179 -2.95 19.82 -11.62
N ARG A 180 -4.23 19.55 -11.33
CA ARG A 180 -5.35 19.97 -12.19
C ARG A 180 -5.45 21.50 -12.25
N GLU A 181 -5.28 22.19 -11.13
CA GLU A 181 -5.29 23.66 -11.06
C GLU A 181 -4.11 24.28 -11.83
N LYS A 182 -2.97 23.59 -11.85
CA LYS A 182 -1.79 23.92 -12.68
C LYS A 182 -1.92 23.53 -14.15
N LYS A 183 -3.11 23.07 -14.58
CA LYS A 183 -3.42 22.63 -15.95
C LYS A 183 -2.58 21.45 -16.46
N CYS A 184 -2.07 20.60 -15.57
CA CYS A 184 -1.45 19.34 -15.98
C CYS A 184 -2.51 18.39 -16.55
N SER A 185 -2.25 17.79 -17.71
CA SER A 185 -3.13 16.80 -18.30
C SER A 185 -3.09 15.48 -17.52
N ARG A 186 -4.17 14.70 -17.58
CA ARG A 186 -4.20 13.39 -16.90
C ARG A 186 -3.13 12.45 -17.46
N GLN A 187 -2.85 12.49 -18.77
CA GLN A 187 -1.82 11.64 -19.36
C GLN A 187 -0.41 11.99 -18.89
N GLU A 188 -0.08 13.28 -18.77
CA GLU A 188 1.23 13.71 -18.23
C GLU A 188 1.42 13.26 -16.79
N VAL A 189 0.38 13.40 -15.96
CA VAL A 189 0.42 12.91 -14.58
C VAL A 189 0.57 11.39 -14.56
N ILE A 190 -0.16 10.66 -15.41
CA ILE A 190 -0.02 9.20 -15.53
C ILE A 190 1.40 8.81 -15.94
N ALA A 191 1.96 9.44 -16.97
CA ALA A 191 3.30 9.16 -17.44
C ALA A 191 4.37 9.42 -16.36
N CYS A 192 4.24 10.53 -15.62
CA CYS A 192 5.17 10.91 -14.56
C CYS A 192 5.17 9.90 -13.39
N TYR A 193 3.99 9.51 -12.90
CA TYR A 193 3.88 8.68 -11.70
C TYR A 193 3.83 7.18 -11.96
N SER A 194 3.56 6.73 -13.19
CA SER A 194 3.52 5.27 -13.50
C SER A 194 4.90 4.61 -13.48
N GLN A 195 5.98 5.39 -13.52
CA GLN A 195 7.36 4.89 -13.48
C GLN A 195 8.02 5.07 -12.11
N ASN A 196 7.40 5.85 -11.22
CA ASN A 196 7.95 6.16 -9.90
C ASN A 196 7.34 5.21 -8.86
N SER A 197 8.19 4.47 -8.14
CA SER A 197 7.78 3.73 -6.95
C SER A 197 7.47 4.68 -5.79
N LEU A 198 6.67 4.24 -4.82
CA LEU A 198 6.48 4.96 -3.55
C LEU A 198 7.77 4.97 -2.72
N ASP A 199 8.61 5.96 -2.98
CA ASP A 199 9.91 6.15 -2.34
C ASP A 199 9.87 7.17 -1.18
N ALA A 200 11.01 7.35 -0.52
CA ALA A 200 11.12 8.29 0.60
C ALA A 200 10.84 9.75 0.17
N HIS A 201 11.24 10.13 -1.05
CA HIS A 201 11.05 11.49 -1.56
C HIS A 201 9.56 11.81 -1.76
N MET A 202 8.79 10.90 -2.36
CA MET A 202 7.35 11.03 -2.50
C MET A 202 6.66 11.14 -1.13
N ARG A 203 7.03 10.29 -0.17
CA ARG A 203 6.48 10.36 1.20
C ARG A 203 6.76 11.72 1.86
N SER A 204 8.00 12.21 1.76
CA SER A 204 8.39 13.53 2.29
C SER A 204 7.60 14.67 1.63
N HIS A 205 7.44 14.65 0.30
CA HIS A 205 6.64 15.65 -0.40
C HIS A 205 5.18 15.64 0.05
N MET A 206 4.56 14.46 0.15
CA MET A 206 3.19 14.34 0.64
C MET A 206 3.06 14.77 2.10
N ALA A 207 4.08 14.52 2.93
CA ALA A 207 4.11 14.97 4.31
C ALA A 207 4.15 16.50 4.40
N LEU A 208 4.90 17.19 3.54
CA LEU A 208 4.89 18.66 3.46
C LEU A 208 3.49 19.21 3.12
N ASP A 209 2.78 18.59 2.18
CA ASP A 209 1.40 18.97 1.86
C ASP A 209 0.48 18.86 3.10
N TRP A 210 0.67 17.84 3.94
CA TRP A 210 -0.07 17.69 5.20
C TRP A 210 0.35 18.71 6.27
N ILE A 211 1.64 19.05 6.35
CA ILE A 211 2.13 20.10 7.26
C ILE A 211 1.51 21.45 6.90
N MET A 212 1.40 21.78 5.62
CA MET A 212 0.72 23.00 5.19
C MET A 212 -0.75 23.03 5.62
N LYS A 213 -1.47 21.92 5.49
CA LYS A 213 -2.87 21.81 5.96
C LYS A 213 -2.99 21.95 7.47
N GLU A 214 -2.05 21.39 8.23
CA GLU A 214 -2.01 21.52 9.70
C GLU A 214 -1.82 22.97 10.15
N GLN A 215 -1.03 23.77 9.39
CA GLN A 215 -0.86 25.19 9.67
C GLN A 215 -2.13 26.00 9.42
N GLU A 216 -2.93 25.62 8.42
CA GLU A 216 -4.22 26.26 8.13
C GLU A 216 -5.31 25.81 9.12
N ILE A 217 -5.35 24.52 9.44
CA ILE A 217 -6.36 23.89 10.30
C ILE A 217 -5.64 22.99 11.33
N PRO A 218 -5.30 23.52 12.51
CA PRO A 218 -4.62 22.76 13.55
C PRO A 218 -5.40 21.51 14.00
N GLY A 219 -4.68 20.42 14.23
CA GLY A 219 -5.23 19.12 14.64
C GLY A 219 -5.64 18.20 13.48
N THR A 220 -5.58 18.66 12.24
CA THR A 220 -5.99 17.90 11.04
C THR A 220 -5.18 16.61 10.87
N ILE A 221 -3.86 16.65 11.03
CA ILE A 221 -2.99 15.47 10.93
C ILE A 221 -3.37 14.44 12.00
N SER A 222 -3.58 14.89 13.25
CA SER A 222 -3.94 14.00 14.35
C SER A 222 -5.29 13.34 14.12
N GLN A 223 -6.29 14.09 13.63
CA GLN A 223 -7.61 13.57 13.29
C GLN A 223 -7.55 12.54 12.16
N GLU A 224 -6.87 12.88 11.05
CA GLU A 224 -6.74 11.96 9.91
C GLU A 224 -5.97 10.69 10.32
N LEU A 225 -4.97 10.79 11.20
CA LEU A 225 -4.22 9.64 11.68
C LEU A 225 -5.13 8.66 12.46
N GLN A 226 -6.11 9.15 13.22
CA GLN A 226 -7.10 8.29 13.88
C GLN A 226 -7.99 7.55 12.86
N VAL A 227 -8.42 8.25 11.81
CA VAL A 227 -9.20 7.66 10.72
C VAL A 227 -8.39 6.55 10.04
N VAL A 228 -7.14 6.83 9.68
CA VAL A 228 -6.24 5.87 9.03
C VAL A 228 -5.97 4.65 9.91
N HIS A 229 -5.80 4.81 11.23
CA HIS A 229 -5.62 3.68 12.12
C HIS A 229 -6.84 2.75 12.13
N LYS A 230 -8.05 3.31 12.18
CA LYS A 230 -9.29 2.54 12.12
C LYS A 230 -9.44 1.82 10.76
N GLU A 231 -9.22 2.54 9.66
CA GLU A 231 -9.29 1.98 8.31
C GLU A 231 -8.29 0.83 8.11
N LEU A 232 -7.05 1.00 8.58
CA LEU A 232 -6.02 -0.04 8.51
C LEU A 232 -6.42 -1.28 9.30
N GLU A 233 -6.99 -1.11 10.48
CA GLU A 233 -7.45 -2.24 11.30
C GLU A 233 -8.62 -2.99 10.63
N GLU A 234 -9.60 -2.27 10.09
CA GLU A 234 -10.74 -2.84 9.39
C GLU A 234 -10.29 -3.58 8.12
N ALA A 235 -9.43 -2.96 7.30
CA ALA A 235 -8.87 -3.56 6.10
C ALA A 235 -8.07 -4.84 6.43
N ARG A 236 -7.27 -4.81 7.50
CA ARG A 236 -6.52 -5.97 7.98
C ARG A 236 -7.46 -7.10 8.38
N LYS A 237 -8.48 -6.83 9.20
CA LYS A 237 -9.46 -7.85 9.62
C LYS A 237 -10.24 -8.43 8.44
N ALA A 238 -10.45 -7.64 7.38
CA ALA A 238 -11.06 -8.08 6.13
C ALA A 238 -10.10 -8.83 5.20
N GLY A 239 -8.83 -9.01 5.56
CA GLY A 239 -7.82 -9.68 4.73
C GLY A 239 -7.48 -8.95 3.43
N ARG A 240 -7.67 -7.63 3.40
CA ARG A 240 -7.38 -6.79 2.23
C ARG A 240 -5.88 -6.53 2.09
N GLU A 241 -5.49 -6.06 0.92
CA GLU A 241 -4.19 -5.42 0.68
C GLU A 241 -4.10 -4.14 1.53
N LEU A 242 -2.95 -3.90 2.18
CA LEU A 242 -2.78 -2.90 3.24
C LEU A 242 -1.82 -1.77 2.88
N ARG A 243 -1.16 -1.81 1.70
CA ARG A 243 -0.12 -0.85 1.30
C ARG A 243 -0.66 0.58 1.35
N PHE A 244 -1.82 0.83 0.77
CA PHE A 244 -2.44 2.17 0.80
C PHE A 244 -2.59 2.74 2.23
N TYR A 245 -3.15 1.95 3.15
CA TYR A 245 -3.39 2.39 4.53
C TYR A 245 -2.08 2.57 5.33
N LYS A 246 -1.10 1.68 5.10
CA LYS A 246 0.23 1.79 5.71
C LYS A 246 0.96 3.06 5.25
N GLU A 247 0.89 3.38 3.96
CA GLU A 247 1.50 4.60 3.41
C GLU A 247 0.83 5.86 3.95
N LYS A 248 -0.52 5.91 4.04
CA LYS A 248 -1.22 7.02 4.71
C LYS A 248 -0.68 7.23 6.13
N LYS A 249 -0.54 6.15 6.91
CA LYS A 249 -0.04 6.20 8.29
C LYS A 249 1.39 6.72 8.35
N GLU A 250 2.27 6.22 7.48
CA GLU A 250 3.68 6.60 7.42
C GLU A 250 3.86 8.07 7.03
N ILE A 251 3.13 8.55 6.02
CA ILE A 251 3.16 9.96 5.59
C ILE A 251 2.68 10.89 6.71
N LEU A 252 1.57 10.56 7.38
CA LEU A 252 1.05 11.37 8.49
C LEU A 252 1.97 11.35 9.71
N SER A 253 2.55 10.19 10.03
CA SER A 253 3.50 10.05 11.13
C SER A 253 4.77 10.86 10.85
N LEU A 254 5.24 10.85 9.59
CA LEU A 254 6.34 11.68 9.13
C LEU A 254 5.99 13.17 9.30
N ALA A 255 4.83 13.62 8.81
CA ALA A 255 4.37 14.99 8.94
C ALA A 255 4.30 15.43 10.43
N LEU A 256 3.70 14.61 11.29
CA LEU A 256 3.56 14.88 12.72
C LEU A 256 4.91 14.97 13.45
N SER A 257 5.88 14.13 13.07
CA SER A 257 7.22 14.19 13.67
C SER A 257 7.95 15.51 13.35
N HIS A 258 7.75 16.05 12.15
CA HIS A 258 8.33 17.32 11.74
C HIS A 258 7.66 18.50 12.47
N THR A 259 6.33 18.51 12.57
CA THR A 259 5.63 19.59 13.31
C THR A 259 5.96 19.58 14.80
N HIS A 260 6.14 18.41 15.42
CA HIS A 260 6.56 18.31 16.81
C HIS A 260 8.01 18.83 17.00
N ASN A 261 8.94 18.47 16.11
CA ASN A 261 10.31 18.95 16.18
C ASN A 261 10.42 20.46 15.96
N ASP A 262 9.62 21.03 15.06
CA ASP A 262 9.54 22.48 14.84
C ASP A 262 8.95 23.20 16.06
N CYS A 263 7.93 22.62 16.70
CA CYS A 263 7.33 23.14 17.92
C CYS A 263 8.30 23.11 19.11
N VAL A 264 8.98 21.97 19.35
CA VAL A 264 10.01 21.85 20.40
C VAL A 264 11.16 22.81 20.12
N GLY A 265 11.61 22.93 18.87
CA GLY A 265 12.65 23.88 18.48
C GLY A 265 12.22 25.34 18.61
N ALA A 266 10.94 25.67 18.43
CA ALA A 266 10.40 27.01 18.72
C ALA A 266 10.35 27.27 20.23
N LEU A 267 9.88 26.31 21.03
CA LEU A 267 9.80 26.42 22.48
C LEU A 267 11.19 26.52 23.15
N GLU A 268 12.20 25.81 22.62
CA GLU A 268 13.58 25.90 23.08
C GLU A 268 14.24 27.23 22.67
N ARG A 269 13.90 27.78 21.50
CA ARG A 269 14.31 29.12 21.09
C ARG A 269 13.70 30.19 21.99
N ASP A 270 12.41 30.08 22.31
CA ASP A 270 11.73 31.00 23.24
C ASP A 270 12.24 30.89 24.67
N LYS A 271 12.58 29.69 25.14
CA LYS A 271 13.26 29.48 26.43
C LYS A 271 14.66 30.10 26.43
N LYS A 272 15.45 29.97 25.35
CA LYS A 272 16.76 30.63 25.20
C LYS A 272 16.64 32.15 25.15
N VAL A 273 15.61 32.69 24.51
CA VAL A 273 15.33 34.14 24.49
C VAL A 273 14.93 34.62 25.88
N SER A 274 14.04 33.91 26.59
CA SER A 274 13.66 34.23 27.98
C SER A 274 14.84 34.13 28.96
N LEU A 275 15.71 33.13 28.84
CA LEU A 275 16.91 32.98 29.66
C LEU A 275 17.95 34.09 29.39
N LYS A 276 18.10 34.53 28.12
CA LYS A 276 18.93 35.69 27.79
C LYS A 276 18.35 37.00 28.33
N PHE A 277 17.03 37.15 28.34
CA PHE A 277 16.36 38.30 28.94
C PHE A 277 16.59 38.35 30.45
N LEU A 278 16.49 37.22 31.17
CA LEU A 278 16.74 37.16 32.62
C LEU A 278 18.22 37.43 32.98
N ALA A 279 19.16 37.02 32.14
CA ALA A 279 20.59 37.28 32.34
C ALA A 279 21.01 38.74 32.10
N CYS A 280 20.18 39.56 31.44
CA CYS A 280 20.43 41.00 31.25
C CYS A 280 19.87 41.87 32.40
N TYR A 281 19.16 41.27 33.37
CA TYR A 281 18.58 41.97 34.54
C TYR A 281 19.17 41.49 35.87
N SER A 282 20.31 40.79 35.84
CA SER A 282 21.14 40.45 37.01
C SER A 282 22.51 41.11 36.87
#